data_AF-A0A1U8LY28-F1
#
_entry.id   AF-A0A1U8LY28-F1
#
_cell.length_a   1.000
_cell.length_b   1.000
_cell.length_c   1.000
_cell.angle_alpha   90.00
_cell.angle_beta   90.00
_cell.angle_gamma   90.00
#
_symmetry.space_group_name_H-M   'P 1'
#
loop_
_entity.id
_entity.type
_entity.pdbx_description
1 polymer ?
#
loop_
_entity_poly.entity_id
_entity_poly.type
_entity_poly.pdbx_seq_one_letter_code
_entity_poly.pdbx_strand_id
1 'polypeptide(L)'
;RRRPCPSKLTFMSLLIILGGAVGYVATDSAFTLTAYSWAFSYLVTITTEMVYIKHMVMNLGLNTWGFVLYNNFLSLMMAPIFWVLTGECNEVFAALVANGGNWFEPVAFTAVSLPCLFGLLISFFGFATRKAVSATAFTVTGVVNKFLTVMINVLIWDKHATPFGLVCLLFTLSGGVLYQQSVTGPPLHDSTASKQTSDASDNDDHEDNQDKKMAGKHASI
;
A
#
# COMPACT_ATOMS: atom_id res chain seq x y z
N ARG A 1 11.86 20.46 16.40
CA ARG A 1 10.57 19.72 16.45
C ARG A 1 10.84 18.33 17.05
N ARG A 2 10.58 18.12 18.35
CA ARG A 2 10.79 16.81 19.00
C ARG A 2 9.67 15.85 18.56
N ARG A 3 10.03 14.72 17.96
CA ARG A 3 9.05 13.67 17.64
C ARG A 3 8.79 12.84 18.91
N PRO A 4 7.53 12.44 19.18
CA PRO A 4 7.23 11.61 20.33
C PRO A 4 7.96 10.27 20.22
N CYS A 5 8.51 9.79 21.34
CA CYS A 5 9.17 8.50 21.39
C CYS A 5 8.15 7.38 21.08
N PRO A 6 8.57 6.30 20.41
CA PRO A 6 7.67 5.18 20.10
C PRO A 6 7.09 4.58 21.39
N SER A 7 5.82 4.19 21.33
CA SER A 7 5.15 3.48 22.42
C SER A 7 5.88 2.17 22.73
N LYS A 8 5.83 1.70 23.98
CA LYS A 8 6.39 0.39 24.38
C LYS A 8 5.87 -0.76 23.49
N LEU A 9 4.64 -0.62 22.98
CA LEU A 9 3.99 -1.56 22.07
C LEU A 9 4.64 -1.57 20.66
N THR A 10 5.07 -0.39 20.19
CA THR A 10 5.85 -0.25 18.94
C THR A 10 7.24 -0.86 19.07
N PHE A 11 7.87 -0.72 20.23
CA PHE A 11 9.17 -1.36 20.49
C PHE A 11 9.06 -2.89 20.53
N MET A 12 8.03 -3.42 21.20
CA MET A 12 7.80 -4.87 21.25
C MET A 12 7.49 -5.47 19.88
N SER A 13 6.70 -4.80 19.06
CA SER A 13 6.42 -5.26 17.69
C SER A 13 7.67 -5.25 16.80
N LEU A 14 8.56 -4.26 16.94
CA LEU A 14 9.86 -4.26 16.26
C LEU A 14 10.74 -5.44 16.68
N LEU A 15 10.76 -5.81 17.96
CA LEU A 15 11.48 -6.99 18.44
C LEU A 15 10.91 -8.29 17.87
N ILE A 16 9.58 -8.41 17.75
CA ILE A 16 8.92 -9.58 17.14
C ILE A 16 9.29 -9.70 15.66
N ILE A 17 9.27 -8.59 14.91
CA ILE A 17 9.69 -8.56 13.50
C ILE A 17 11.16 -8.98 13.37
N LEU A 18 12.03 -8.41 14.21
CA LEU A 18 13.46 -8.74 14.20
C LEU A 18 13.70 -10.22 14.55
N GLY A 19 13.03 -10.74 15.58
CA GLY A 19 13.14 -12.12 16.01
C GLY A 19 12.68 -13.11 14.94
N GLY A 20 11.56 -12.83 14.26
CA GLY A 20 11.07 -13.65 13.15
C GLY A 20 12.02 -13.62 11.94
N ALA A 21 12.58 -12.46 11.60
CA ALA A 21 13.56 -12.32 10.53
C ALA A 21 14.86 -13.06 10.83
N VAL A 22 15.41 -12.92 12.04
CA VAL A 22 16.62 -13.64 12.48
C VAL A 22 16.37 -15.15 12.51
N GLY A 23 15.21 -15.58 13.01
CA GLY A 23 14.82 -17.00 13.01
C GLY A 23 14.74 -17.59 11.60
N TYR A 24 14.19 -16.83 10.64
CA TYR A 24 14.14 -17.24 9.24
C TYR A 24 15.56 -17.41 8.66
N VAL A 25 16.43 -16.42 8.84
CA VAL A 25 17.82 -16.43 8.35
C VAL A 25 18.65 -17.54 8.99
N ALA A 26 18.45 -17.82 10.28
CA ALA A 26 19.17 -18.89 10.98
C ALA A 26 18.87 -20.29 10.43
N THR A 27 17.72 -20.45 9.77
CA THR A 27 17.32 -21.72 9.13
C THR A 27 17.50 -21.74 7.62
N ASP A 28 17.98 -20.64 7.04
CA ASP A 28 18.31 -20.57 5.64
C ASP A 28 19.67 -21.26 5.38
N SER A 29 19.64 -22.37 4.66
CA SER A 29 20.85 -23.13 4.30
C SER A 29 21.70 -22.44 3.22
N ALA A 30 21.19 -21.38 2.57
CA ALA A 30 21.84 -20.67 1.46
C ALA A 30 22.44 -19.32 1.88
N PHE A 31 23.08 -19.25 3.05
CA PHE A 31 23.65 -18.00 3.55
C PHE A 31 24.79 -17.49 2.64
N THR A 32 24.54 -16.41 1.89
CA THR A 32 25.54 -15.76 1.04
C THR A 32 25.61 -14.27 1.31
N LEU A 33 26.80 -13.75 1.65
CA LEU A 33 26.99 -12.34 2.01
C LEU A 33 26.50 -11.39 0.91
N THR A 34 26.65 -11.79 -0.35
CA THR A 34 26.16 -11.04 -1.51
C THR A 34 24.64 -10.90 -1.53
N ALA A 35 23.88 -11.98 -1.30
CA ALA A 35 22.41 -11.91 -1.30
C ALA A 35 21.89 -11.01 -0.17
N TYR A 36 22.48 -11.11 1.02
CA TYR A 36 22.11 -10.26 2.15
C TYR A 36 22.48 -8.78 1.94
N SER A 37 23.60 -8.50 1.26
CA SER A 37 23.99 -7.13 0.88
C SER A 37 23.00 -6.50 -0.11
N TRP A 38 22.51 -7.28 -1.07
CA TRP A 38 21.44 -6.85 -1.97
C TRP A 38 20.11 -6.63 -1.23
N ALA A 39 19.74 -7.52 -0.31
CA ALA A 39 18.54 -7.35 0.51
C ALA A 39 18.60 -6.08 1.38
N PHE A 40 19.76 -5.78 1.97
CA PHE A 40 19.96 -4.54 2.72
C PHE A 40 19.85 -3.30 1.82
N SER A 41 20.47 -3.33 0.64
CA SER A 41 20.39 -2.24 -0.33
C SER A 41 18.93 -1.99 -0.76
N TYR A 42 18.18 -3.06 -1.01
CA TYR A 42 16.75 -2.99 -1.29
C TYR A 42 15.95 -2.37 -0.14
N LEU A 43 16.26 -2.71 1.12
CA LEU A 43 15.61 -2.11 2.29
C LEU A 43 15.80 -0.59 2.40
N VAL A 44 17.01 -0.11 2.10
CA VAL A 44 17.30 1.33 2.09
C VAL A 44 16.52 2.03 0.97
N THR A 45 16.52 1.45 -0.23
CA THR A 45 15.81 1.97 -1.39
C THR A 45 14.30 2.03 -1.15
N ILE A 46 13.68 0.93 -0.73
CA ILE A 46 12.23 0.88 -0.51
C ILE A 46 11.78 1.82 0.61
N THR A 47 12.60 2.01 1.66
CA THR A 47 12.30 2.96 2.73
C THR A 47 12.34 4.39 2.22
N THR A 48 13.35 4.73 1.42
CA THR A 48 13.50 6.05 0.81
C THR A 48 12.35 6.33 -0.15
N GLU A 49 11.99 5.37 -1.00
CA GLU A 49 10.88 5.45 -1.95
C GLU A 49 9.56 5.76 -1.24
N MET A 50 9.22 5.04 -0.16
CA MET A 50 7.96 5.24 0.57
C MET A 50 7.85 6.65 1.17
N VAL A 51 8.95 7.21 1.68
CA VAL A 51 8.99 8.58 2.21
C VAL A 51 8.88 9.59 1.07
N TYR A 52 9.62 9.37 -0.01
CA TYR A 52 9.64 10.24 -1.18
C TYR A 52 8.27 10.32 -1.85
N ILE A 53 7.60 9.19 -2.07
CA ILE A 53 6.26 9.18 -2.68
C ILE A 53 5.26 9.92 -1.80
N LYS A 54 5.33 9.78 -0.47
CA LYS A 54 4.43 10.53 0.43
C LYS A 54 4.68 12.03 0.32
N HIS A 55 5.94 12.46 0.29
CA HIS A 55 6.30 13.86 0.09
C HIS A 55 5.79 14.38 -1.26
N MET A 56 5.99 13.62 -2.33
CA MET A 56 5.56 13.95 -3.68
C MET A 56 4.02 14.10 -3.77
N VAL A 57 3.25 13.14 -3.23
CA VAL A 57 1.78 13.16 -3.24
C VAL A 57 1.21 14.32 -2.41
N MET A 58 1.88 14.71 -1.33
CA MET A 58 1.43 15.81 -0.47
C MET A 58 1.79 17.19 -1.02
N ASN A 59 2.89 17.32 -1.78
CA ASN A 59 3.40 18.62 -2.23
C ASN A 59 3.08 18.95 -3.68
N LEU A 60 2.80 17.94 -4.52
CA LEU A 60 2.38 18.16 -5.90
C LEU A 60 0.86 18.02 -5.99
N GLY A 61 0.16 19.08 -6.39
CA GLY A 61 -1.30 19.09 -6.59
C GLY A 61 -1.78 18.32 -7.84
N LEU A 62 -1.10 17.23 -8.21
CA LEU A 62 -1.36 16.50 -9.45
C LEU A 62 -2.54 15.51 -9.31
N ASN A 63 -3.24 15.28 -10.41
CA ASN A 63 -4.25 14.23 -10.49
C ASN A 63 -3.57 12.83 -10.44
N THR A 64 -4.32 11.79 -10.07
CA THR A 64 -3.83 10.40 -9.97
C THR A 64 -3.17 9.92 -11.26
N TRP A 65 -3.77 10.24 -12.41
CA TRP A 65 -3.20 9.96 -13.72
C TRP A 65 -1.85 10.64 -13.96
N GLY A 66 -1.67 11.86 -13.44
CA GLY A 66 -0.39 12.57 -13.51
C GLY A 66 0.70 11.81 -12.75
N PHE A 67 0.42 11.38 -11.51
CA PHE A 67 1.37 10.58 -10.74
C PHE A 67 1.72 9.25 -11.40
N VAL A 68 0.73 8.56 -11.97
CA VAL A 68 0.96 7.30 -12.70
C VAL A 68 1.83 7.54 -13.93
N LEU A 69 1.55 8.59 -14.72
CA LEU A 69 2.32 8.93 -15.91
C LEU A 69 3.76 9.25 -15.56
N TYR A 70 4.01 10.14 -14.59
CA TYR A 70 5.37 10.49 -14.18
C TYR A 70 6.14 9.30 -13.62
N ASN A 71 5.49 8.45 -12.82
CA ASN A 71 6.13 7.25 -12.27
C ASN A 71 6.58 6.29 -13.38
N ASN A 72 5.69 5.97 -14.33
CA ASN A 72 6.01 5.06 -15.43
C ASN A 72 6.98 5.68 -16.44
N PHE A 73 6.88 6.99 -16.68
CA PHE A 73 7.77 7.70 -17.59
C PHE A 73 9.20 7.80 -17.04
N LEU A 74 9.37 8.13 -15.76
CA LEU A 74 10.69 8.14 -15.12
C LEU A 74 11.32 6.73 -15.12
N SER A 75 10.51 5.69 -14.89
CA SER A 75 10.97 4.30 -15.02
C SER A 75 11.39 3.97 -16.45
N LEU A 76 10.64 4.43 -17.47
CA LEU A 76 10.99 4.27 -18.88
C LEU A 76 12.31 4.98 -19.21
N MET A 77 12.57 6.16 -18.63
CA MET A 77 13.83 6.88 -18.84
C MET A 77 15.04 6.16 -18.21
N MET A 78 14.84 5.46 -17.10
CA MET A 78 15.90 4.70 -16.43
C MET A 78 16.12 3.31 -17.04
N ALA A 79 15.09 2.68 -17.61
CA ALA A 79 15.17 1.37 -18.25
C ALA A 79 16.32 1.20 -19.27
N PRO A 80 16.55 2.11 -20.24
CA PRO A 80 17.63 1.94 -21.22
C PRO A 80 19.02 2.02 -20.59
N ILE A 81 19.18 2.74 -19.46
CA ILE A 81 20.45 2.82 -18.75
C ILE A 81 20.79 1.45 -18.16
N PHE A 82 19.83 0.80 -17.52
CA PHE A 82 20.00 -0.56 -17.00
C PHE A 82 20.21 -1.58 -18.11
N TRP A 83 19.47 -1.46 -19.22
CA TRP A 83 19.66 -2.32 -20.40
C TRP A 83 21.12 -2.31 -20.88
N VAL A 84 21.73 -1.13 -21.00
CA VAL A 84 23.13 -1.03 -21.42
C VAL A 84 24.10 -1.58 -20.35
N LEU A 85 23.84 -1.30 -19.07
CA LEU A 85 24.69 -1.75 -17.96
C LEU A 85 24.68 -3.28 -17.75
N THR A 86 23.53 -3.94 -17.92
CA THR A 86 23.42 -5.40 -17.76
C THR A 86 23.96 -6.17 -18.97
N GLY A 87 24.19 -5.50 -20.11
CA GLY A 87 24.72 -6.12 -21.32
C GLY A 87 23.69 -6.90 -22.13
N GLU A 88 22.41 -6.82 -21.75
CA GLU A 88 21.31 -7.56 -22.39
C GLU A 88 21.06 -7.15 -23.86
N CYS A 89 21.65 -6.05 -24.33
CA CYS A 89 21.61 -5.66 -25.75
C CYS A 89 22.13 -6.76 -26.69
N ASN A 90 23.21 -7.44 -26.30
CA ASN A 90 23.82 -8.47 -27.14
C ASN A 90 22.99 -9.76 -27.15
N GLU A 91 22.39 -10.10 -26.02
CA GLU A 91 21.55 -11.31 -25.88
C GLU A 91 20.24 -11.18 -26.66
N VAL A 92 19.58 -10.02 -26.59
CA VAL A 92 18.35 -9.75 -27.35
C VAL A 92 18.63 -9.76 -28.85
N PHE A 93 19.74 -9.16 -29.29
CA PHE A 93 20.12 -9.17 -30.71
C PHE A 93 20.44 -10.58 -31.21
N ALA A 94 21.17 -11.37 -30.42
CA ALA A 94 21.46 -12.77 -30.73
C ALA A 94 20.18 -13.62 -30.82
N ALA A 95 19.24 -13.43 -29.89
CA ALA A 95 17.94 -14.11 -29.90
C ALA A 95 17.08 -13.73 -31.13
N LEU A 96 17.10 -12.46 -31.53
CA LEU A 96 16.37 -11.98 -32.71
C LEU A 96 16.92 -12.56 -34.02
N VAL A 97 18.25 -12.63 -34.15
CA VAL A 97 18.90 -13.26 -35.30
C VAL A 97 18.61 -14.76 -35.33
N ALA A 98 18.66 -15.44 -34.18
CA ALA A 98 18.32 -16.84 -34.06
C ALA A 98 16.85 -17.14 -34.43
N ASN A 99 15.94 -16.21 -34.17
CA ASN A 99 14.52 -16.31 -34.54
C ASN A 99 14.23 -15.89 -36.00
N GLY A 100 15.25 -15.83 -36.87
CA GLY A 100 15.09 -15.48 -38.28
C GLY A 100 14.61 -14.05 -38.52
N GLY A 101 14.84 -13.14 -37.58
CA GLY A 101 14.36 -11.75 -37.67
C GLY A 101 12.87 -11.57 -37.36
N ASN A 102 12.18 -12.61 -36.85
CA ASN A 102 10.81 -12.46 -36.39
C ASN A 102 10.79 -11.77 -35.01
N TRP A 103 10.35 -10.51 -35.01
CA TRP A 103 10.22 -9.68 -33.81
C TRP A 103 9.02 -10.07 -32.93
N PHE A 104 8.04 -10.80 -33.49
CA PHE A 104 6.80 -11.14 -32.81
C PHE A 104 6.71 -12.63 -32.51
N GLU A 105 7.08 -12.96 -31.27
CA GLU A 105 6.81 -14.27 -30.68
C GLU A 105 5.56 -14.17 -29.79
N PRO A 106 4.43 -14.81 -30.14
CA PRO A 106 3.16 -14.63 -29.43
C PRO A 106 3.23 -14.97 -27.94
N VAL A 107 4.02 -15.99 -27.58
CA VAL A 107 4.21 -16.42 -26.19
C VAL A 107 4.99 -15.37 -25.40
N ALA A 108 6.09 -14.84 -25.95
CA ALA A 108 6.86 -13.78 -25.29
C ALA A 108 6.04 -12.48 -25.18
N PHE A 109 5.31 -12.11 -26.23
CA PHE A 109 4.46 -10.93 -26.25
C PHE A 109 3.38 -11.00 -25.17
N THR A 110 2.69 -12.14 -25.04
CA THR A 110 1.66 -12.34 -24.00
C THR A 110 2.27 -12.40 -22.60
N ALA A 111 3.42 -13.05 -22.44
CA ALA A 111 4.14 -13.13 -21.16
C ALA A 111 4.64 -11.77 -20.65
N VAL A 112 4.90 -10.80 -21.54
CA VAL A 112 5.32 -9.44 -21.17
C VAL A 112 4.13 -8.49 -21.05
N SER A 113 3.21 -8.51 -22.01
CA SER A 113 2.07 -7.58 -22.05
C SER A 113 1.13 -7.74 -20.84
N LEU A 114 0.90 -8.96 -20.37
CA LEU A 114 0.01 -9.23 -19.24
C LEU A 114 0.57 -8.68 -17.91
N PRO A 115 1.83 -8.94 -17.52
CA PRO A 115 2.46 -8.24 -16.39
C PRO A 115 2.52 -6.72 -16.55
N CYS A 116 2.77 -6.19 -17.75
CA CYS A 116 2.72 -4.74 -17.97
C CYS A 116 1.34 -4.15 -17.69
N LEU A 117 0.26 -4.82 -18.13
CA LEU A 117 -1.10 -4.40 -17.82
C LEU A 117 -1.36 -4.41 -16.30
N PHE A 118 -0.99 -5.48 -15.61
CA PHE A 118 -1.11 -5.54 -14.15
C PHE A 118 -0.24 -4.48 -13.46
N GLY A 119 0.97 -4.20 -13.95
CA GLY A 119 1.84 -3.16 -13.42
C GLY A 119 1.25 -1.75 -13.56
N LEU A 120 0.58 -1.46 -14.68
CA LEU A 120 -0.18 -0.23 -14.87
C LEU A 120 -1.37 -0.14 -13.90
N LEU A 121 -2.11 -1.24 -13.73
CA LEU A 121 -3.23 -1.30 -12.79
C LEU A 121 -2.76 -1.10 -11.35
N ILE A 122 -1.67 -1.76 -10.93
CA ILE A 122 -1.07 -1.60 -9.60
C ILE A 122 -0.62 -0.16 -9.38
N SER A 123 0.01 0.46 -10.39
CA SER A 123 0.40 1.88 -10.32
C SER A 123 -0.82 2.78 -10.14
N PHE A 124 -1.87 2.57 -10.93
CA PHE A 124 -3.10 3.37 -10.86
C PHE A 124 -3.81 3.21 -9.52
N PHE A 125 -4.12 1.97 -9.13
CA PHE A 125 -4.78 1.69 -7.86
C PHE A 125 -3.91 2.10 -6.67
N GLY A 126 -2.59 1.94 -6.75
CA GLY A 126 -1.68 2.38 -5.69
C GLY A 126 -1.82 3.87 -5.35
N PHE A 127 -1.92 4.74 -6.36
CA PHE A 127 -2.14 6.18 -6.13
C PHE A 127 -3.62 6.50 -5.87
N ALA A 128 -4.56 5.80 -6.50
CA ALA A 128 -6.00 6.01 -6.30
C ALA A 128 -6.43 5.64 -4.87
N THR A 129 -6.01 4.48 -4.37
CA THR A 129 -6.26 4.02 -3.00
C THR A 129 -5.68 5.00 -2.00
N ARG A 130 -4.45 5.51 -2.19
CA ARG A 130 -3.88 6.55 -1.30
C ARG A 130 -4.71 7.85 -1.23
N LYS A 131 -5.51 8.17 -2.25
CA LYS A 131 -6.42 9.33 -2.24
C LYS A 131 -7.81 9.00 -1.71
N ALA A 132 -8.29 7.77 -1.90
CA ALA A 132 -9.67 7.38 -1.63
C ALA A 132 -9.89 6.79 -0.23
N VAL A 133 -8.88 6.18 0.39
CA VAL A 133 -9.02 5.53 1.70
C VAL A 133 -8.28 6.27 2.80
N SER A 134 -8.78 6.12 4.03
CA SER A 134 -8.10 6.63 5.22
C SER A 134 -6.73 5.99 5.40
N ALA A 135 -5.84 6.66 6.12
CA ALA A 135 -4.49 6.15 6.40
C ALA A 135 -4.53 4.74 7.03
N THR A 136 -5.48 4.49 7.93
CA THR A 136 -5.70 3.18 8.58
C THR A 136 -6.15 2.11 7.59
N ALA A 137 -7.11 2.44 6.73
CA ALA A 137 -7.59 1.50 5.71
C ALA A 137 -6.49 1.15 4.72
N PHE A 138 -5.68 2.12 4.29
CA PHE A 138 -4.52 1.88 3.42
C PHE A 138 -3.52 0.89 4.06
N THR A 139 -3.24 1.07 5.36
CA THR A 139 -2.33 0.18 6.09
C THR A 139 -2.89 -1.24 6.21
N VAL A 140 -4.18 -1.39 6.54
CA VAL A 140 -4.84 -2.70 6.67
C VAL A 140 -4.86 -3.44 5.32
N THR A 141 -5.23 -2.76 4.23
CA THR A 141 -5.20 -3.33 2.88
C THR A 141 -3.80 -3.80 2.51
N GLY A 142 -2.77 -3.04 2.87
CA GLY A 142 -1.37 -3.43 2.64
C GLY A 142 -0.96 -4.71 3.37
N VAL A 143 -1.43 -4.91 4.61
CA VAL A 143 -1.15 -6.14 5.37
C VAL A 143 -1.90 -7.32 4.76
N VAL A 144 -3.19 -7.16 4.45
CA VAL A 144 -3.99 -8.21 3.82
C VAL A 144 -3.37 -8.64 2.49
N ASN A 145 -2.90 -7.70 1.67
CA ASN A 145 -2.21 -8.00 0.42
C ASN A 145 -0.95 -8.87 0.65
N LYS A 146 -0.13 -8.55 1.66
CA LYS A 146 1.04 -9.37 2.01
C LYS A 146 0.67 -10.77 2.45
N PHE A 147 -0.35 -10.92 3.29
CA PHE A 147 -0.87 -12.24 3.68
C PHE A 147 -1.36 -13.04 2.47
N LEU A 148 -2.10 -12.39 1.58
CA LEU A 148 -2.63 -13.04 0.38
C LEU A 148 -1.52 -13.52 -0.56
N THR A 149 -0.48 -12.70 -0.79
CA THR A 149 0.68 -13.10 -1.59
C THR A 149 1.40 -14.30 -0.99
N VAL A 150 1.62 -14.31 0.33
CA VAL A 150 2.26 -15.44 1.01
C VAL A 150 1.39 -16.70 0.91
N MET A 151 0.07 -16.58 1.11
CA MET A 151 -0.86 -17.70 0.99
C MET A 151 -0.86 -18.29 -0.42
N ILE A 152 -0.97 -17.44 -1.45
CA ILE A 152 -0.91 -17.87 -2.85
C ILE A 152 0.44 -18.53 -3.17
N ASN A 153 1.55 -17.96 -2.69
CA ASN A 153 2.88 -18.53 -2.89
C ASN A 153 2.99 -19.94 -2.30
N VAL A 154 2.42 -20.18 -1.12
CA VAL A 154 2.40 -21.52 -0.49
C VAL A 154 1.47 -22.48 -1.22
N LEU A 155 0.32 -22.00 -1.72
CA LEU A 155 -0.65 -22.84 -2.43
C LEU A 155 -0.19 -23.25 -3.84
N ILE A 156 0.58 -22.40 -4.53
CA ILE A 156 1.06 -22.67 -5.89
C ILE A 156 2.39 -23.45 -5.89
N TRP A 157 3.27 -23.22 -4.90
CA TRP A 157 4.62 -23.78 -4.89
C TRP A 157 4.83 -24.77 -3.71
N ASP A 158 4.68 -26.07 -3.99
CA ASP A 158 4.72 -27.16 -2.99
C ASP A 158 6.15 -27.49 -2.44
N LYS A 159 7.20 -26.74 -2.80
CA LYS A 159 8.59 -27.23 -2.63
C LYS A 159 9.66 -26.23 -2.16
N HIS A 160 9.31 -25.04 -1.66
CA HIS A 160 10.33 -24.04 -1.29
C HIS A 160 10.30 -23.53 0.16
N ALA A 161 9.22 -23.72 0.91
CA ALA A 161 9.16 -23.25 2.29
C ALA A 161 9.39 -24.43 3.25
N THR A 162 10.51 -24.43 3.96
CA THR A 162 10.61 -25.27 5.16
C THR A 162 9.47 -24.87 6.11
N PRO A 163 8.76 -25.82 6.73
CA PRO A 163 7.64 -25.51 7.62
C PRO A 163 8.06 -24.58 8.77
N PHE A 164 9.32 -24.64 9.19
CA PHE A 164 9.91 -23.70 10.14
C PHE A 164 10.05 -22.28 9.58
N GLY A 165 10.57 -22.11 8.36
CA GLY A 165 10.66 -20.81 7.70
C GLY A 165 9.28 -20.16 7.51
N LEU A 166 8.25 -20.97 7.22
CA LEU A 166 6.86 -20.51 7.15
C LEU A 166 6.37 -19.94 8.49
N VAL A 167 6.65 -20.63 9.60
CA VAL A 167 6.29 -20.14 10.96
C VAL A 167 7.03 -18.83 11.27
N CYS A 168 8.32 -18.72 10.96
CA CYS A 168 9.07 -17.48 11.13
C CYS A 168 8.52 -16.33 10.28
N LEU A 169 8.09 -16.59 9.04
CA LEU A 169 7.44 -15.61 8.18
C LEU A 169 6.10 -15.14 8.74
N LEU A 170 5.25 -16.06 9.18
CA LEU A 170 3.97 -15.74 9.81
C LEU A 170 4.18 -14.93 11.09
N PHE A 171 5.16 -15.30 11.92
CA PHE A 171 5.51 -14.58 13.14
C PHE A 171 6.00 -13.15 12.85
N THR A 172 6.86 -12.99 11.84
CA THR A 172 7.33 -11.67 11.37
C THR A 172 6.16 -10.81 10.87
N LEU A 173 5.22 -11.42 10.16
CA LEU A 173 4.06 -10.74 9.60
C LEU A 173 3.06 -10.33 10.70
N SER A 174 2.84 -11.17 11.71
CA SER A 174 2.09 -10.81 12.93
C SER A 174 2.73 -9.65 13.68
N GLY A 175 4.07 -9.64 13.81
CA GLY A 175 4.81 -8.49 14.34
C GLY A 175 4.57 -7.22 13.53
N GLY A 176 4.51 -7.33 12.20
CA GLY A 176 4.16 -6.24 11.29
C GLY A 176 2.74 -5.68 11.50
N VAL A 177 1.75 -6.55 11.73
CA VAL A 177 0.37 -6.15 12.09
C VAL A 177 0.36 -5.37 13.40
N LEU A 178 1.00 -5.92 14.44
CA LEU A 178 1.09 -5.28 15.76
C LEU A 178 1.81 -3.93 15.68
N TYR A 179 2.86 -3.83 14.86
CA TYR A 179 3.55 -2.57 14.60
C TYR A 179 2.60 -1.55 13.99
N GLN A 180 1.88 -1.91 12.93
CA GLN A 180 0.92 -1.01 12.29
C GLN A 180 -0.20 -0.55 13.22
N GLN A 181 -0.74 -1.46 14.03
CA GLN A 181 -1.73 -1.13 15.05
C GLN A 181 -1.16 -0.22 16.15
N SER A 182 0.12 -0.37 16.50
CA SER A 182 0.74 0.46 17.54
C SER A 182 1.04 1.90 17.08
N VAL A 183 1.29 2.11 15.79
CA VAL A 183 1.60 3.42 15.21
C VAL A 183 0.37 4.15 14.67
N THR A 184 -0.68 3.40 14.35
CA THR A 184 -2.01 3.95 14.08
C THR A 184 -2.68 4.17 15.43
N GLY A 185 -2.58 5.38 15.98
CA GLY A 185 -3.17 5.72 17.28
C GLY A 185 -4.67 5.36 17.36
N PRO A 186 -5.26 5.30 18.58
CA PRO A 186 -6.68 5.01 18.74
C PRO A 186 -7.50 5.93 17.83
N PRO A 187 -8.60 5.41 17.23
CA PRO A 187 -9.39 6.18 16.29
C PRO A 187 -9.76 7.49 16.96
N LEU A 188 -9.35 8.61 16.36
CA LEU A 188 -10.01 9.86 16.68
C LEU A 188 -11.45 9.63 16.25
N HIS A 189 -12.34 9.44 17.23
CA HIS A 189 -13.77 9.51 17.02
C HIS A 189 -13.99 10.94 16.53
N ASP A 190 -13.97 11.13 15.22
CA ASP A 190 -14.51 12.33 14.60
C ASP A 190 -16.00 12.30 14.90
N SER A 191 -16.33 12.82 16.09
CA SER A 191 -17.61 13.42 16.38
C SER A 191 -17.78 14.61 15.44
N THR A 192 -18.08 14.30 14.18
CA THR A 192 -18.63 15.24 13.20
C THR A 192 -19.53 14.47 12.24
N ALA A 193 -20.42 13.67 12.82
CA ALA A 193 -21.64 13.18 12.19
C ALA A 193 -22.83 13.66 13.04
N SER A 194 -22.99 14.98 13.15
CA SER A 194 -24.24 15.63 13.57
C SER A 194 -24.31 17.00 12.93
N LYS A 195 -24.79 17.03 11.68
CA LYS A 195 -25.69 18.04 11.11
C LYS A 195 -25.93 17.75 9.63
N GLN A 196 -27.20 17.85 9.24
CA GLN A 196 -27.82 17.53 7.92
C GLN A 196 -28.00 16.03 7.68
N THR A 197 -29.20 15.45 7.66
CA THR A 197 -30.53 15.99 7.31
C THR A 197 -31.60 15.05 7.88
N SER A 198 -32.52 15.57 8.70
CA SER A 198 -33.82 14.93 8.95
C SER A 198 -34.79 16.00 9.44
N ASP A 199 -35.28 16.80 8.50
CA ASP A 199 -36.56 17.47 8.67
C ASP A 199 -37.67 16.54 8.17
N ALA A 200 -38.78 16.57 8.91
CA ALA A 200 -40.10 16.01 8.65
C ALA A 200 -40.32 14.52 8.93
N SER A 201 -40.67 14.20 10.16
CA SER A 201 -42.03 13.75 10.53
C SER A 201 -42.06 13.38 12.02
N ASP A 202 -42.40 14.35 12.87
CA ASP A 202 -42.79 14.07 14.25
C ASP A 202 -44.28 14.40 14.35
N ASN A 203 -45.06 13.35 14.54
CA ASN A 203 -46.49 13.39 14.77
C ASN A 203 -46.68 12.67 16.09
N ASP A 204 -46.67 13.40 17.19
CA ASP A 204 -47.16 12.90 18.46
C ASP A 204 -47.92 14.00 19.20
N ASP A 205 -49.17 13.65 19.44
CA ASP A 205 -50.19 14.36 20.19
C ASP A 205 -49.72 14.62 21.62
N HIS A 206 -49.86 15.85 22.10
CA HIS A 206 -50.10 16.10 23.51
C HIS A 206 -51.00 17.32 23.71
N GLU A 207 -52.22 17.03 24.16
CA GLU A 207 -53.17 17.95 24.77
C GLU A 207 -52.60 18.54 26.07
N ASP A 208 -52.67 19.86 26.24
CA ASP A 208 -53.70 20.52 27.07
C ASP A 208 -53.19 21.81 27.75
N ASN A 209 -54.10 22.78 27.72
CA ASN A 209 -54.34 23.88 28.67
C ASN A 209 -53.40 25.11 28.82
N GLN A 210 -53.98 26.23 28.35
CA GLN A 210 -54.35 27.43 29.13
C GLN A 210 -53.47 28.69 29.15
N ASP A 211 -54.12 29.77 28.66
CA ASP A 211 -54.15 31.15 29.16
C ASP A 211 -52.99 32.13 28.91
N LYS A 212 -53.18 32.99 27.88
CA LYS A 212 -53.55 34.43 28.03
C LYS A 212 -53.39 35.15 26.68
N LYS A 213 -54.49 35.53 26.01
CA LYS A 213 -55.17 36.84 26.08
C LYS A 213 -54.28 38.07 25.81
N MET A 214 -54.51 38.65 24.61
CA MET A 214 -54.73 40.08 24.30
C MET A 214 -53.77 40.76 23.32
N ALA A 215 -54.42 41.37 22.32
CA ALA A 215 -54.13 42.66 21.67
C ALA A 215 -52.87 42.73 20.78
N GLY A 216 -52.87 43.31 19.59
CA GLY A 216 -53.83 44.11 18.83
C GLY A 216 -53.16 44.41 17.47
N LYS A 217 -53.91 44.37 16.37
CA LYS A 217 -54.45 45.56 15.68
C LYS A 217 -53.47 46.18 14.64
N HIS A 218 -53.86 46.03 13.37
CA HIS A 218 -53.77 46.96 12.22
C HIS A 218 -52.52 47.84 12.01
N ALA A 219 -51.99 47.78 10.78
CA ALA A 219 -51.76 48.90 9.82
C ALA A 219 -50.54 48.54 8.94
N SER A 220 -50.35 48.97 7.70
CA SER A 220 -51.16 49.57 6.62
C SER A 220 -50.14 49.89 5.52
N ILE A 221 -50.50 49.59 4.26
CA ILE A 221 -49.94 50.08 2.98
C ILE A 221 -48.54 49.57 2.62
#